data_AF-A0A817VPY1-F1
#
_entry.id   AF-A0A817VPY1-F1
#
_cell.length_a   1.000
_cell.length_b   1.000
_cell.length_c   1.000
_cell.angle_alpha   90.00
_cell.angle_beta   90.00
_cell.angle_gamma   90.00
#
_symmetry.space_group_name_H-M   'P 1'
#
loop_
_entity.id
_entity.type
_entity.pdbx_description
1 polymer ?
#
loop_
_entity_poly.entity_id
_entity_poly.type
_entity_poly.pdbx_seq_one_letter_code
_entity_poly.pdbx_strand_id
1 'polypeptide(L)'
;MENKEGEDELFDRLTTTSLNQYLSELMEGLTAKVFRTYNASKTLQDQLNLLTDPKANIPEKVLAYNRANRQVALLCNHQRSVPKTFEKSMGTLKAKIDAKKSEVNEQKGELKRAKADYKSSKSQANQKKLEQIEKKLQRTEEALKKLEVQALDREENKDIALGTSKLNYLDPRISVAWCKKWNVPIEKIYSKTQRDKFRWAIDMATPDFHFYNYKGEIVLRNVDETNNNGEDDEDDDEQNSDDE
;
A
#
# COMPACT_ATOMS: atom_id res chain seq x y z
N MET A 1 25.25 3.72 -24.80
CA MET A 1 25.70 5.11 -24.56
C MET A 1 26.95 5.45 -25.37
N GLU A 2 27.49 4.49 -26.13
CA GLU A 2 28.59 4.71 -27.04
C GLU A 2 28.20 5.77 -28.08
N ASN A 3 29.13 6.72 -28.33
CA ASN A 3 28.99 7.83 -29.27
C ASN A 3 27.74 8.73 -29.05
N LYS A 4 27.26 8.81 -27.81
CA LYS A 4 26.19 9.74 -27.41
C LYS A 4 26.74 10.86 -26.53
N GLU A 5 26.31 12.08 -26.81
CA GLU A 5 26.60 13.26 -26.00
C GLU A 5 25.52 13.48 -24.92
N GLY A 6 25.70 14.49 -24.05
CA GLY A 6 24.89 14.65 -22.84
C GLY A 6 23.40 14.94 -23.07
N GLU A 7 23.05 15.53 -24.23
CA GLU A 7 21.66 15.82 -24.59
C GLU A 7 21.02 14.75 -25.48
N ASP A 8 21.79 13.74 -25.92
CA ASP A 8 21.29 12.70 -26.81
C ASP A 8 20.33 11.75 -26.10
N GLU A 9 19.27 11.37 -26.80
CA GLU A 9 18.29 10.43 -26.27
C GLU A 9 18.92 9.06 -26.00
N LEU A 10 18.66 8.50 -24.81
CA LEU A 10 19.17 7.18 -24.46
C LEU A 10 18.66 6.08 -25.41
N PHE A 11 17.41 6.19 -25.85
CA PHE A 11 16.75 5.25 -26.77
C PHE A 11 16.33 5.96 -28.07
N ASP A 12 17.30 6.30 -28.90
CA ASP A 12 17.19 7.09 -30.15
C ASP A 12 16.31 6.44 -31.24
N ARG A 13 16.07 5.13 -31.16
CA ARG A 13 15.21 4.39 -32.10
C ARG A 13 13.89 3.90 -31.48
N LEU A 14 13.60 4.29 -30.23
CA LEU A 14 12.41 3.86 -29.52
C LEU A 14 11.50 5.05 -29.24
N THR A 15 10.24 4.95 -29.65
CA THR A 15 9.22 5.96 -29.32
C THR A 15 8.15 5.34 -28.45
N THR A 16 7.36 6.19 -27.77
CA THR A 16 6.21 5.72 -27.00
C THR A 16 5.15 5.06 -27.90
N THR A 17 5.02 5.52 -29.15
CA THR A 17 4.13 4.93 -30.15
C THR A 17 4.58 3.51 -30.51
N SER A 18 5.84 3.33 -30.90
CA SER A 18 6.35 2.01 -31.30
C SER A 18 6.33 1.02 -30.14
N LEU A 19 6.64 1.46 -28.92
CA LEU A 19 6.54 0.61 -27.73
C LEU A 19 5.10 0.16 -27.46
N ASN A 20 4.11 1.06 -27.52
CA ASN A 20 2.72 0.68 -27.22
C ASN A 20 2.09 -0.16 -28.35
N GLN A 21 2.52 0.01 -29.60
CA GLN A 21 2.15 -0.89 -30.70
C GLN A 21 2.61 -2.31 -30.40
N TYR A 22 3.90 -2.48 -30.11
CA TYR A 22 4.45 -3.78 -29.73
C TYR A 22 3.73 -4.40 -28.51
N LEU A 23 3.48 -3.61 -27.45
CA LEU A 23 2.74 -4.10 -26.28
C LEU A 23 1.32 -4.57 -26.62
N SER A 24 0.63 -3.88 -27.54
CA SER A 24 -0.73 -4.23 -27.95
C SER A 24 -0.78 -5.54 -28.75
N GLU A 25 0.28 -5.87 -29.49
CA GLU A 25 0.43 -7.16 -30.18
C GLU A 25 0.62 -8.32 -29.20
N LEU A 26 1.25 -8.08 -28.05
CA LEU A 26 1.41 -9.08 -27.00
C LEU A 26 0.11 -9.34 -26.23
N MET A 27 -0.69 -8.29 -26.00
CA MET A 27 -1.97 -8.38 -25.32
C MET A 27 -2.84 -7.18 -25.70
N GLU A 28 -4.07 -7.45 -26.14
CA GLU A 28 -5.03 -6.41 -26.50
C GLU A 28 -5.24 -5.41 -25.33
N GLY A 29 -5.09 -4.12 -25.63
CA GLY A 29 -5.24 -3.03 -24.64
C GLY A 29 -4.04 -2.84 -23.69
N LEU A 30 -2.98 -3.64 -23.82
CA LEU A 30 -1.75 -3.47 -23.04
C LEU A 30 -0.99 -2.24 -23.51
N THR A 31 -0.63 -1.38 -22.56
CA THR A 31 0.16 -0.17 -22.77
C THR A 31 1.13 0.02 -21.63
N ALA A 32 2.16 0.86 -21.80
CA ALA A 32 3.18 1.09 -20.78
C ALA A 32 2.58 1.54 -19.42
N LYS A 33 1.46 2.30 -19.45
CA LYS A 33 0.75 2.74 -18.22
C LYS A 33 0.14 1.58 -17.42
N VAL A 34 -0.24 0.49 -18.08
CA VAL A 34 -0.85 -0.68 -17.43
C VAL A 34 0.13 -1.33 -16.46
N PHE A 35 1.42 -1.37 -16.80
CA PHE A 35 2.47 -1.89 -15.93
C PHE A 35 2.57 -1.14 -14.60
N ARG A 36 2.41 0.19 -14.61
CA ARG A 36 2.41 0.98 -13.36
C ARG A 36 1.26 0.58 -12.45
N THR A 37 0.05 0.45 -13.00
CA THR A 37 -1.14 0.04 -12.24
C THR A 37 -1.04 -1.41 -11.75
N TYR A 38 -0.55 -2.33 -12.60
CA TYR A 38 -0.34 -3.73 -12.25
C TYR A 38 0.67 -3.85 -11.11
N ASN A 39 1.87 -3.28 -11.26
CA ASN A 39 2.92 -3.35 -10.27
C ASN A 39 2.47 -2.71 -8.95
N ALA A 40 1.84 -1.54 -8.99
CA ALA A 40 1.32 -0.88 -7.79
C ALA A 40 0.27 -1.74 -7.07
N SER A 41 -0.71 -2.27 -7.79
CA SER A 41 -1.80 -3.07 -7.22
C SER A 41 -1.29 -4.41 -6.68
N LYS A 42 -0.41 -5.09 -7.41
CA LYS A 42 0.25 -6.32 -6.95
C LYS A 42 1.08 -6.08 -5.71
N THR A 43 1.92 -5.04 -5.69
CA THR A 43 2.71 -4.68 -4.52
C THR A 43 1.84 -4.39 -3.31
N LEU A 44 0.71 -3.68 -3.47
CA LEU A 44 -0.22 -3.46 -2.35
C LEU A 44 -0.72 -4.80 -1.79
N GLN A 45 -1.20 -5.70 -2.65
CA GLN A 45 -1.73 -6.99 -2.22
C GLN A 45 -0.67 -7.84 -1.51
N ASP A 46 0.54 -7.93 -2.08
CA ASP A 46 1.65 -8.68 -1.49
C ASP A 46 2.06 -8.11 -0.13
N GLN A 47 2.17 -6.78 -0.03
CA GLN A 47 2.55 -6.11 1.22
C GLN A 47 1.45 -6.20 2.28
N LEU A 48 0.17 -6.14 1.91
CA LEU A 48 -0.92 -6.36 2.87
C LEU A 48 -0.92 -7.80 3.40
N ASN A 49 -0.64 -8.79 2.55
CA ASN A 49 -0.52 -10.19 2.97
C ASN A 49 0.67 -10.39 3.91
N LEU A 50 1.79 -9.70 3.67
CA LEU A 50 3.01 -9.80 4.47
C LEU A 50 2.91 -9.07 5.82
N LEU A 51 2.39 -7.84 5.83
CA LEU A 51 2.49 -6.93 6.97
C LEU A 51 1.31 -7.01 7.94
N THR A 52 0.19 -7.62 7.54
CA THR A 52 -1.01 -7.67 8.39
C THR A 52 -0.93 -8.82 9.38
N ASP A 53 -0.80 -8.49 10.67
CA ASP A 53 -0.99 -9.46 11.74
C ASP A 53 -2.49 -9.70 12.00
N PRO A 54 -2.98 -10.95 11.90
CA PRO A 54 -4.36 -11.31 12.22
C PRO A 54 -4.82 -10.87 13.62
N LYS A 55 -3.91 -10.93 14.61
CA LYS A 55 -4.18 -10.67 16.02
C LYS A 55 -4.05 -9.19 16.40
N ALA A 56 -3.53 -8.36 15.51
CA ALA A 56 -3.38 -6.93 15.73
C ALA A 56 -4.73 -6.22 15.90
N ASN A 57 -4.73 -5.15 16.69
CA ASN A 57 -5.89 -4.28 16.84
C ASN A 57 -6.11 -3.39 15.60
N ILE A 58 -7.25 -2.69 15.53
CA ILE A 58 -7.59 -1.85 14.37
C ILE A 58 -6.52 -0.78 14.09
N PRO A 59 -6.04 0.02 15.07
CA PRO A 59 -4.95 0.97 14.84
C PRO A 59 -3.68 0.35 14.22
N GLU A 60 -3.25 -0.81 14.70
CA GLU A 60 -2.07 -1.52 14.19
C GLU A 60 -2.29 -2.04 12.77
N LYS A 61 -3.48 -2.58 12.47
CA LYS A 61 -3.85 -2.98 11.12
C LYS A 61 -3.85 -1.80 10.15
N VAL A 62 -4.33 -0.63 10.57
CA VAL A 62 -4.27 0.59 9.77
C VAL A 62 -2.82 1.03 9.52
N LEU A 63 -1.93 0.92 10.51
CA LEU A 63 -0.50 1.16 10.31
C LEU A 63 0.10 0.20 9.29
N ALA A 64 -0.22 -1.10 9.36
CA ALA A 64 0.22 -2.08 8.38
C ALA A 64 -0.26 -1.73 6.96
N TYR A 65 -1.52 -1.30 6.82
CA TYR A 65 -2.05 -0.81 5.55
C TYR A 65 -1.28 0.41 5.02
N ASN A 66 -1.00 1.40 5.88
CA ASN A 66 -0.26 2.60 5.48
C ASN A 66 1.17 2.27 5.05
N ARG A 67 1.84 1.33 5.73
CA ARG A 67 3.15 0.82 5.33
C ARG A 67 3.11 0.09 3.99
N ALA A 68 2.09 -0.73 3.75
CA ALA A 68 1.90 -1.37 2.46
C ALA A 68 1.72 -0.34 1.34
N ASN A 69 0.88 0.68 1.54
CA ASN A 69 0.70 1.77 0.59
C ASN A 69 1.97 2.64 0.42
N ARG A 70 2.79 2.78 1.47
CA ARG A 70 4.08 3.47 1.41
C ARG A 70 5.04 2.76 0.45
N GLN A 71 5.10 1.43 0.48
CA GLN A 71 5.92 0.66 -0.48
C GLN A 71 5.48 0.90 -1.93
N VAL A 72 4.17 0.98 -2.17
CA VAL A 72 3.64 1.33 -3.50
C VAL A 72 4.04 2.75 -3.90
N ALA A 73 3.94 3.70 -2.97
CA ALA A 73 4.29 5.10 -3.24
C ALA A 73 5.79 5.24 -3.55
N LEU A 74 6.66 4.49 -2.86
CA LEU A 74 8.09 4.41 -3.16
C LEU A 74 8.35 3.83 -4.55
N LEU A 75 7.71 2.71 -4.88
CA LEU A 75 7.80 2.09 -6.21
C LEU A 75 7.37 3.05 -7.32
N CYS A 76 6.35 3.86 -7.07
CA CYS A 76 5.85 4.85 -8.03
C CYS A 76 6.59 6.20 -8.00
N ASN A 77 7.63 6.33 -7.17
CA ASN A 77 8.35 7.58 -6.90
C ASN A 77 7.44 8.77 -6.51
N HIS A 78 6.40 8.52 -5.72
CA HIS A 78 5.48 9.56 -5.22
C HIS A 78 6.06 10.26 -3.99
N GLN A 79 7.07 11.10 -4.21
CA GLN A 79 7.71 11.89 -3.17
C GLN A 79 6.98 13.23 -2.95
N ARG A 80 7.16 13.82 -1.77
CA ARG A 80 6.78 15.19 -1.46
C ARG A 80 7.80 15.82 -0.54
N SER A 81 7.89 17.15 -0.55
CA SER A 81 8.64 17.86 0.48
C SER A 81 8.00 17.69 1.85
N VAL A 82 8.84 17.65 2.89
CA VAL A 82 8.37 17.62 4.28
C VAL A 82 7.59 18.92 4.56
N PRO A 83 6.35 18.85 5.06
CA PRO A 83 5.57 20.04 5.35
C PRO A 83 6.28 20.96 6.36
N LYS A 84 6.27 22.28 6.13
CA LYS A 84 6.88 23.27 7.06
C LYS A 84 6.35 23.20 8.49
N THR A 85 5.11 22.72 8.67
CA THR A 85 4.46 22.58 9.98
C THR A 85 4.70 21.22 10.65
N PHE A 86 5.46 20.33 10.01
CA PHE A 86 5.66 18.95 10.46
C PHE A 86 6.28 18.89 11.86
N GLU A 87 7.39 19.60 12.08
CA GLU A 87 8.08 19.60 13.38
C GLU A 87 7.19 20.08 14.53
N LYS A 88 6.44 21.18 14.31
CA LYS A 88 5.49 21.71 15.30
C LYS A 88 4.38 20.70 15.62
N SER A 89 3.84 20.05 14.59
CA SER A 89 2.80 19.01 14.74
C SER A 89 3.33 17.78 15.49
N MET A 90 4.54 17.33 15.15
CA MET A 90 5.22 16.21 15.82
C MET A 90 5.59 16.55 17.26
N GLY A 91 6.07 17.76 17.54
CA GLY A 91 6.33 18.22 18.91
C GLY A 91 5.08 18.19 19.78
N THR A 92 3.95 18.66 19.24
CA THR A 92 2.64 18.60 19.94
C THR A 92 2.20 17.16 20.21
N LEU A 93 2.44 16.24 19.27
CA LEU A 93 2.09 14.84 19.44
C LEU A 93 3.00 14.15 20.46
N LYS A 94 4.31 14.41 20.42
CA LYS A 94 5.28 13.91 21.40
C LYS A 94 4.94 14.35 22.82
N ALA A 95 4.61 15.63 23.03
CA ALA A 95 4.18 16.12 24.34
C ALA A 95 2.93 15.39 24.87
N LYS A 96 1.97 15.04 24.00
CA LYS A 96 0.79 14.23 24.38
C LYS A 96 1.17 12.80 24.75
N ILE A 97 2.11 12.20 24.03
CA ILE A 97 2.65 10.87 24.33
C ILE A 97 3.34 10.88 25.68
N ASP A 98 4.20 11.87 25.96
CA ASP A 98 4.95 11.98 27.20
C ASP A 98 4.03 12.18 28.41
N ALA A 99 3.02 13.05 28.29
CA ALA A 99 1.99 13.21 29.31
C ALA A 99 1.24 11.90 29.58
N LYS A 100 0.88 11.15 28.53
CA LYS A 100 0.19 9.86 28.66
C LYS A 100 1.09 8.77 29.25
N LYS A 101 2.39 8.77 28.93
CA LYS A 101 3.39 7.88 29.54
C LYS A 101 3.53 8.12 31.03
N SER A 102 3.56 9.39 31.44
CA SER A 102 3.57 9.75 32.87
C SER A 102 2.34 9.21 33.59
N GLU A 103 1.15 9.39 33.00
CA GLU A 103 -0.11 8.87 33.55
C GLU A 103 -0.12 7.34 33.69
N VAL A 104 0.40 6.61 32.68
CA VAL A 104 0.56 5.15 32.74
C VAL A 104 1.50 4.73 33.87
N ASN A 105 2.62 5.44 34.04
CA ASN A 105 3.59 5.13 35.10
C ASN A 105 3.02 5.36 36.49
N GLU A 106 2.26 6.44 36.69
CA GLU A 106 1.55 6.71 37.94
C GLU A 106 0.53 5.60 38.25
N GLN A 107 -0.30 5.24 37.27
CA GLN A 107 -1.31 4.17 37.39
C GLN A 107 -0.66 2.79 37.65
N LYS A 108 0.52 2.51 37.10
CA LYS A 108 1.32 1.31 37.44
C LYS A 108 1.79 1.34 38.89
N GLY A 109 2.20 2.50 39.39
CA GLY A 109 2.53 2.69 40.81
C GLY A 109 1.32 2.46 41.72
N GLU A 110 0.16 3.01 41.38
CA GLU A 110 -1.10 2.78 42.08
C GLU A 110 -1.51 1.31 42.07
N LEU A 111 -1.37 0.65 40.92
CA LEU A 111 -1.69 -0.76 40.78
C LEU A 111 -0.81 -1.62 41.68
N LYS A 112 0.50 -1.33 41.77
CA LYS A 112 1.43 -2.04 42.66
C LYS A 112 1.02 -1.88 44.13
N ARG A 113 0.62 -0.68 44.55
CA ARG A 113 0.11 -0.42 45.92
C ARG A 113 -1.20 -1.17 46.18
N ALA A 114 -2.16 -1.08 45.27
CA ALA A 114 -3.44 -1.79 45.39
C ALA A 114 -3.27 -3.32 45.46
N LYS A 115 -2.29 -3.89 44.72
CA LYS A 115 -1.93 -5.31 44.82
C LYS A 115 -1.37 -5.68 46.19
N ALA A 116 -0.56 -4.81 46.80
CA ALA A 116 -0.04 -5.03 48.15
C ALA A 116 -1.16 -4.98 49.20
N ASP A 117 -2.05 -3.98 49.12
CA ASP A 117 -3.19 -3.80 50.03
C ASP A 117 -4.21 -4.95 49.94
N TYR A 118 -4.40 -5.49 48.73
CA TYR A 118 -5.24 -6.68 48.54
C TYR A 118 -4.59 -7.92 49.16
N LYS A 119 -3.27 -8.09 49.03
CA LYS A 119 -2.56 -9.23 49.64
C LYS A 119 -2.59 -9.21 51.16
N SER A 120 -2.56 -8.04 51.78
CA SER A 120 -2.55 -7.90 53.25
C SER A 120 -3.93 -8.13 53.87
N SER A 121 -4.98 -7.52 53.30
CA SER A 121 -6.33 -7.55 53.90
C SER A 121 -7.27 -8.58 53.27
N LYS A 122 -7.05 -8.97 52.00
CA LYS A 122 -7.96 -9.82 51.19
C LYS A 122 -9.43 -9.38 51.21
N SER A 123 -9.70 -8.11 51.52
CA SER A 123 -11.05 -7.55 51.57
C SER A 123 -11.66 -7.42 50.17
N GLN A 124 -12.98 -7.66 50.09
CA GLN A 124 -13.76 -7.47 48.87
C GLN A 124 -13.72 -6.01 48.37
N ALA A 125 -13.56 -5.03 49.26
CA ALA A 125 -13.38 -3.63 48.89
C ALA A 125 -12.05 -3.40 48.15
N ASN A 126 -10.96 -4.02 48.62
CA ASN A 126 -9.64 -3.93 48.00
C ASN A 126 -9.61 -4.66 46.65
N GLN A 127 -10.34 -5.77 46.51
CA GLN A 127 -10.51 -6.46 45.23
C GLN A 127 -11.19 -5.57 44.18
N LYS A 128 -12.32 -4.92 44.53
CA LYS A 128 -13.01 -4.01 43.62
C LYS A 128 -12.13 -2.82 43.19
N LYS A 129 -11.37 -2.25 44.13
CA LYS A 129 -10.42 -1.17 43.85
C LYS A 129 -9.31 -1.61 42.89
N LEU A 130 -8.77 -2.81 43.09
CA LEU A 130 -7.76 -3.40 42.21
C LEU A 130 -8.28 -3.55 40.78
N GLU A 131 -9.44 -4.16 40.60
CA GLU A 131 -10.06 -4.35 39.27
C GLU A 131 -10.35 -3.02 38.56
N GLN A 132 -10.77 -1.98 39.29
CA GLN A 132 -11.00 -0.65 38.73
C GLN A 132 -9.70 -0.01 38.22
N ILE A 133 -8.62 -0.12 38.98
CA ILE A 133 -7.30 0.42 38.59
C ILE A 133 -6.75 -0.37 37.38
N GLU A 134 -6.90 -1.69 37.35
CA GLU A 134 -6.48 -2.52 36.20
C GLU A 134 -7.23 -2.13 34.93
N LYS A 135 -8.56 -1.98 34.99
CA LYS A 135 -9.36 -1.53 33.85
C LYS A 135 -9.00 -0.11 33.40
N LYS A 136 -8.70 0.79 34.34
CA LYS A 136 -8.27 2.16 34.02
C LYS A 136 -6.91 2.15 33.33
N LEU A 137 -5.93 1.41 33.89
CA LEU A 137 -4.59 1.28 33.33
C LEU A 137 -4.64 0.72 31.91
N GLN A 138 -5.41 -0.35 31.68
CA GLN A 138 -5.56 -0.95 30.35
C GLN A 138 -6.04 0.09 29.32
N ARG A 139 -7.08 0.86 29.64
CA ARG A 139 -7.60 1.91 28.74
C ARG A 139 -6.57 3.00 28.44
N THR A 140 -5.79 3.41 29.45
CA THR A 140 -4.74 4.41 29.30
C THR A 140 -3.59 3.88 28.45
N GLU A 141 -3.19 2.61 28.62
CA GLU A 141 -2.16 1.95 27.81
C GLU A 141 -2.59 1.78 26.34
N GLU A 142 -3.85 1.40 26.10
CA GLU A 142 -4.41 1.34 24.74
C GLU A 142 -4.42 2.73 24.07
N ALA A 143 -4.78 3.77 24.81
CA ALA A 143 -4.75 5.15 24.32
C ALA A 143 -3.32 5.63 24.02
N LEU A 144 -2.35 5.27 24.87
CA LEU A 144 -0.93 5.56 24.64
C LEU A 144 -0.45 4.88 23.35
N LYS A 145 -0.70 3.58 23.21
CA LYS A 145 -0.29 2.81 22.03
C LYS A 145 -0.83 3.41 20.74
N LYS A 146 -2.09 3.87 20.76
CA LYS A 146 -2.70 4.57 19.61
C LYS A 146 -1.96 5.86 19.24
N LEU A 147 -1.53 6.65 20.23
CA LEU A 147 -0.76 7.88 19.98
C LEU A 147 0.63 7.56 19.41
N GLU A 148 1.30 6.53 19.94
CA GLU A 148 2.61 6.09 19.45
C GLU A 148 2.55 5.58 18.01
N VAL A 149 1.54 4.76 17.69
CA VAL A 149 1.27 4.31 16.31
C VAL A 149 1.03 5.50 15.38
N GLN A 150 0.26 6.50 15.82
CA GLN A 150 0.01 7.70 15.03
C GLN A 150 1.27 8.54 14.80
N ALA A 151 2.18 8.61 15.78
CA ALA A 151 3.44 9.31 15.64
C ALA A 151 4.35 8.61 14.63
N LEU A 152 4.44 7.29 14.72
CA LEU A 152 5.23 6.47 13.81
C LEU A 152 4.73 6.58 12.37
N ASP A 153 3.42 6.47 12.16
CA ASP A 153 2.79 6.62 10.84
C ASP A 153 3.06 7.99 10.21
N ARG A 154 3.07 9.06 11.02
CA ARG A 154 3.39 10.41 10.53
C ARG A 154 4.86 10.57 10.17
N GLU A 155 5.75 10.01 10.97
CA GLU A 155 7.19 10.08 10.74
C GLU A 155 7.59 9.31 9.49
N GLU A 156 7.09 8.08 9.33
CA GLU A 156 7.38 7.22 8.17
C GLU A 156 6.89 7.85 6.84
N ASN A 157 5.84 8.69 6.88
CA ASN A 157 5.20 9.26 5.71
C ASN A 157 5.47 10.77 5.52
N LYS A 158 6.45 11.36 6.20
CA LYS A 158 6.70 12.81 6.16
C LYS A 158 7.05 13.33 4.76
N ASP A 159 7.74 12.53 3.96
CA ASP A 159 8.27 12.82 2.63
C ASP A 159 7.62 12.00 1.51
N ILE A 160 6.59 11.19 1.83
CA ILE A 160 5.90 10.32 0.87
C ILE A 160 4.44 10.76 0.64
N ALA A 161 4.03 10.84 -0.62
CA ALA A 161 2.67 11.22 -1.03
C ALA A 161 1.79 9.98 -1.29
N LEU A 162 1.19 9.45 -0.22
CA LEU A 162 0.32 8.26 -0.26
C LEU A 162 -0.99 8.42 -1.05
N GLY A 163 -1.45 9.65 -1.28
CA GLY A 163 -2.75 9.91 -1.91
C GLY A 163 -2.78 9.55 -3.40
N THR A 164 -1.68 9.80 -4.11
CA THR A 164 -1.59 9.63 -5.56
C THR A 164 -1.64 8.15 -5.96
N SER A 165 -0.87 7.29 -5.28
CA SER A 165 -0.93 5.83 -5.48
C SER A 165 -2.33 5.31 -5.19
N LYS A 166 -2.89 5.70 -4.04
CA LYS A 166 -4.19 5.22 -3.54
C LYS A 166 -5.38 5.51 -4.45
N LEU A 167 -5.37 6.64 -5.17
CA LEU A 167 -6.52 7.08 -5.96
C LEU A 167 -6.49 6.62 -7.42
N ASN A 168 -5.30 6.38 -7.97
CA ASN A 168 -5.10 6.28 -9.42
C ASN A 168 -4.42 4.99 -9.87
N TYR A 169 -3.64 4.33 -9.01
CA TYR A 169 -2.79 3.19 -9.40
C TYR A 169 -3.12 1.89 -8.67
N LEU A 170 -4.03 1.95 -7.70
CA LEU A 170 -4.43 0.81 -6.88
C LEU A 170 -5.84 0.36 -7.24
N ASP A 171 -6.02 -0.94 -7.45
CA ASP A 171 -7.35 -1.55 -7.51
C ASP A 171 -8.03 -1.43 -6.12
N PRO A 172 -9.13 -0.65 -5.99
CA PRO A 172 -9.78 -0.44 -4.70
C PRO A 172 -10.35 -1.73 -4.10
N ARG A 173 -10.65 -2.76 -4.92
CA ARG A 173 -11.17 -4.05 -4.44
C ARG A 173 -10.17 -4.75 -3.52
N ILE A 174 -8.86 -4.56 -3.72
CA ILE A 174 -7.81 -5.08 -2.81
C ILE A 174 -8.02 -4.52 -1.41
N SER A 175 -8.21 -3.19 -1.32
CA SER A 175 -8.39 -2.52 -0.02
C SER A 175 -9.74 -2.86 0.61
N VAL A 176 -10.80 -2.98 -0.18
CA VAL A 176 -12.13 -3.39 0.30
C VAL A 176 -12.08 -4.82 0.84
N ALA A 177 -11.49 -5.76 0.10
CA ALA A 177 -11.34 -7.14 0.51
C ALA A 177 -10.57 -7.26 1.81
N TRP A 178 -9.45 -6.54 1.92
CA TRP A 178 -8.66 -6.47 3.16
C TRP A 178 -9.48 -5.92 4.33
N CYS A 179 -10.26 -4.86 4.13
CA CYS A 179 -11.13 -4.29 5.17
C CYS A 179 -12.18 -5.31 5.64
N LYS A 180 -12.84 -6.00 4.71
CA LYS A 180 -13.83 -7.04 5.03
C LYS A 180 -13.19 -8.23 5.74
N LYS A 181 -12.04 -8.71 5.27
CA LYS A 181 -11.30 -9.86 5.83
C LYS A 181 -10.86 -9.62 7.27
N TRP A 182 -10.40 -8.42 7.60
CA TRP A 182 -9.86 -8.08 8.92
C TRP A 182 -10.80 -7.27 9.81
N ASN A 183 -12.05 -7.12 9.38
CA ASN A 183 -13.09 -6.35 10.06
C ASN A 183 -12.63 -4.90 10.39
N VAL A 184 -11.89 -4.28 9.48
CA VAL A 184 -11.44 -2.89 9.58
C VAL A 184 -12.50 -2.00 8.94
N PRO A 185 -13.04 -1.00 9.65
CA PRO A 185 -14.04 -0.11 9.06
C PRO A 185 -13.47 0.65 7.86
N ILE A 186 -14.16 0.59 6.72
CA ILE A 186 -13.67 1.14 5.44
C ILE A 186 -13.40 2.65 5.52
N GLU A 187 -14.06 3.37 6.41
CA GLU A 187 -13.84 4.80 6.66
C GLU A 187 -12.49 5.11 7.32
N LYS A 188 -11.81 4.11 7.89
CA LYS A 188 -10.42 4.25 8.36
C LYS A 188 -9.43 4.26 7.20
N ILE A 189 -9.80 3.67 6.07
CA ILE A 189 -8.97 3.61 4.88
C ILE A 189 -9.38 4.71 3.89
N TYR A 190 -10.66 4.78 3.52
CA TYR A 190 -11.15 5.74 2.54
C TYR A 190 -11.96 6.88 3.18
N SER A 191 -11.65 8.12 2.80
CA SER A 191 -12.48 9.29 3.12
C SER A 191 -13.87 9.19 2.47
N LYS A 192 -14.82 10.06 2.86
CA LYS A 192 -16.18 10.06 2.29
C LYS A 192 -16.14 10.13 0.75
N THR A 193 -15.42 11.10 0.20
CA THR A 193 -15.25 11.29 -1.25
C THR A 193 -14.63 10.06 -1.93
N GLN A 194 -13.66 9.40 -1.28
CA GLN A 194 -13.05 8.18 -1.81
C GLN A 194 -14.02 7.00 -1.83
N ARG A 195 -14.85 6.86 -0.79
CA ARG A 195 -15.89 5.82 -0.76
C ARG A 195 -16.97 6.04 -1.81
N ASP A 196 -17.29 7.29 -2.12
CA ASP A 196 -18.24 7.60 -3.20
C ASP A 196 -17.64 7.26 -4.58
N LYS A 197 -16.36 7.59 -4.83
CA LYS A 197 -15.64 7.18 -6.05
C LYS A 197 -15.55 5.66 -6.21
N PHE A 198 -15.30 4.94 -5.12
CA PHE A 198 -15.08 3.49 -5.11
C PHE A 198 -16.30 2.68 -4.66
N ARG A 199 -17.51 3.26 -4.78
CA ARG A 199 -18.76 2.61 -4.39
C ARG A 199 -18.92 1.24 -5.04
N TRP A 200 -18.67 1.18 -6.36
CA TRP A 200 -18.71 -0.05 -7.15
C TRP A 200 -17.84 -1.18 -6.54
N ALA A 201 -16.63 -0.85 -6.07
CA ALA A 201 -15.71 -1.81 -5.48
C ALA A 201 -16.15 -2.24 -4.07
N ILE A 202 -16.71 -1.32 -3.29
CA ILE A 202 -17.24 -1.60 -1.94
C ILE A 202 -18.39 -2.61 -2.01
N ASP A 203 -19.27 -2.43 -2.98
CA ASP A 203 -20.48 -3.24 -3.13
C ASP A 203 -20.14 -4.63 -3.69
N MET A 204 -19.22 -4.72 -4.66
CA MET A 204 -18.94 -6.00 -5.37
C MET A 204 -17.86 -6.88 -4.72
N ALA A 205 -16.86 -6.31 -4.04
CA ALA A 205 -15.67 -7.09 -3.65
C ALA A 205 -15.96 -7.98 -2.43
N THR A 206 -15.54 -9.24 -2.49
CA THR A 206 -15.61 -10.19 -1.38
C THR A 206 -14.30 -10.17 -0.55
N PRO A 207 -14.30 -10.72 0.68
CA PRO A 207 -13.07 -10.86 1.49
C PRO A 207 -11.96 -11.67 0.81
N ASP A 208 -12.33 -12.56 -0.13
CA ASP A 208 -11.42 -13.48 -0.81
C ASP A 208 -10.89 -12.95 -2.15
N PHE A 209 -11.22 -11.70 -2.51
CA PHE A 209 -10.74 -11.10 -3.75
C PHE A 209 -9.21 -11.06 -3.80
N HIS A 210 -8.65 -11.62 -4.87
CA HIS A 210 -7.24 -11.56 -5.22
C HIS A 210 -7.08 -10.88 -6.58
N PHE A 211 -6.24 -9.85 -6.64
CA PHE A 211 -6.02 -9.04 -7.83
C PHE A 211 -5.31 -9.84 -8.92
N TYR A 212 -4.34 -10.67 -8.51
CA TYR A 212 -3.67 -11.60 -9.39
C TYR A 212 -3.82 -13.01 -8.82
N ASN A 213 -4.62 -13.84 -9.49
CA ASN A 213 -4.89 -15.24 -9.12
C ASN A 213 -4.64 -16.14 -10.32
N TYR A 214 -3.45 -16.03 -10.91
CA TYR A 214 -3.05 -16.91 -11.98
C TYR A 214 -2.62 -18.26 -11.41
N LYS A 215 -3.34 -19.32 -11.78
CA LYS A 215 -3.05 -20.72 -11.41
C LYS A 215 -2.53 -21.56 -12.58
N GLY A 216 -2.25 -20.93 -13.73
CA GLY A 216 -1.71 -21.60 -14.91
C GLY A 216 -0.18 -21.61 -14.96
N GLU A 217 0.37 -22.13 -16.05
CA GLU A 217 1.80 -22.11 -16.35
C GLU A 217 2.12 -20.93 -17.28
N ILE A 218 3.08 -20.09 -16.88
CA ILE A 218 3.51 -18.94 -17.71
C ILE A 218 4.28 -19.50 -18.91
N VAL A 219 3.62 -19.59 -20.06
CA VAL A 219 4.27 -19.89 -21.34
C VAL A 219 4.85 -18.58 -21.89
N LEU A 220 6.16 -18.41 -21.78
CA LEU A 220 6.86 -17.32 -22.44
C LEU A 220 6.93 -17.64 -23.93
N ARG A 221 6.49 -16.71 -24.79
CA ARG A 221 6.78 -16.82 -26.23
C ARG A 221 8.28 -16.62 -26.43
N ASN A 222 8.93 -17.51 -27.18
CA ASN A 222 10.28 -17.28 -27.68
C ASN A 222 10.24 -16.10 -28.64
N VAL A 223 10.90 -15.00 -28.28
CA VAL A 223 10.90 -13.75 -29.07
C VAL A 223 11.84 -13.86 -30.28
N ASP A 224 12.70 -14.89 -30.32
CA ASP A 224 13.67 -15.08 -31.41
C ASP A 224 13.05 -15.63 -32.71
N GLU A 225 11.82 -16.15 -32.69
CA GLU A 225 11.21 -16.81 -33.85
C GLU A 225 10.50 -15.83 -34.83
N THR A 226 10.31 -14.57 -34.48
CA THR A 226 9.58 -13.60 -35.34
C THR A 226 10.47 -12.82 -36.32
N ASN A 227 11.78 -13.05 -36.34
CA ASN A 227 12.73 -12.29 -37.17
C ASN A 227 13.09 -12.96 -38.51
N ASN A 228 12.44 -14.05 -38.91
CA ASN A 228 12.87 -14.86 -40.06
C ASN A 228 11.88 -14.96 -41.24
N ASN A 229 10.90 -14.05 -41.34
CA ASN A 229 9.93 -14.02 -42.45
C ASN A 229 10.07 -12.75 -43.32
N GLY A 230 11.30 -12.32 -43.60
CA GLY A 230 11.56 -11.12 -44.37
C GLY A 230 12.77 -11.26 -45.27
N GLU A 231 12.81 -12.32 -46.07
CA GLU A 231 13.69 -12.43 -47.25
C GLU A 231 13.06 -13.51 -48.16
N ASP A 232 13.12 -13.26 -49.46
CA ASP A 232 12.65 -14.07 -50.60
C ASP A 232 11.22 -13.78 -51.10
N ASP A 233 11.11 -12.71 -51.89
CA ASP A 233 10.30 -12.66 -53.12
C ASP A 233 11.01 -11.67 -54.07
N GLU A 234 12.17 -12.06 -54.61
CA GLU A 234 12.66 -11.56 -55.89
C GLU A 234 12.09 -12.50 -56.96
N ASP A 235 10.98 -12.11 -57.59
CA ASP A 235 10.49 -12.77 -58.81
C ASP A 235 10.62 -11.82 -59.99
N ASP A 236 11.28 -12.36 -61.01
CA ASP A 236 11.70 -11.81 -62.30
C ASP A 236 10.54 -11.22 -63.12
N ASP A 237 10.63 -9.93 -63.46
CA ASP A 237 9.91 -9.36 -64.60
C ASP A 237 10.81 -9.42 -65.86
N GLU A 238 10.93 -10.62 -66.44
CA GLU A 238 11.40 -10.81 -67.82
C GLU A 238 10.20 -10.88 -68.79
N GLN A 239 10.11 -9.82 -69.60
CA GLN A 239 9.61 -9.76 -70.98
C GLN A 239 8.80 -10.96 -71.51
N ASN A 240 7.56 -10.70 -71.95
CA ASN A 240 7.17 -11.11 -73.29
C ASN A 240 6.09 -10.22 -73.89
N SER A 241 6.27 -9.99 -75.18
CA SER A 241 5.55 -9.15 -76.12
C SER A 241 4.29 -9.83 -76.67
N ASP A 242 3.44 -8.99 -77.27
CA ASP A 242 2.46 -9.29 -78.34
C ASP A 242 1.23 -10.14 -77.90
N ASP A 243 -0.02 -9.87 -78.28
CA ASP A 243 -0.60 -9.32 -79.52
C ASP A 243 -2.01 -8.72 -79.28
N GLU A 244 -2.44 -7.91 -80.26
CA GLU A 244 -3.76 -7.27 -80.56
C GLU A 244 -4.10 -5.87 -80.01
#